data_AF-A0A1L9SUY9-F1
#
_entry.id   AF-A0A1L9SUY9-F1
#
_cell.length_a   1.000
_cell.length_b   1.000
_cell.length_c   1.000
_cell.angle_alpha   90.00
_cell.angle_beta   90.00
_cell.angle_gamma   90.00
#
_symmetry.space_group_name_H-M   'P 1'
#
loop_
_entity.id
_entity.type
_entity.pdbx_description
1 polymer ?
#
loop_
_entity_poly.entity_id
_entity_poly.type
_entity_poly.pdbx_seq_one_letter_code
_entity_poly.pdbx_strand_id
1 'polypeptide(L)'
;MAKRVLAKDQIVKLIVGAGQASPSPPVGPALGSKGVKSMDFCKEFNALTAHINTGVPIPARVTIRPDRSFTFDLRTPTTTWLLMQAANLEPRQNRQRGAGRPGHESVGQVSVKHVYEIARIKHTETRLSGQSLQGLCKSIMAQAKSMGIDVVA
;
A
#
# COMPACT_ATOMS: atom_id res chain seq x y z
N MET A 1 15.00 -5.78 42.15
CA MET A 1 13.76 -6.26 41.51
C MET A 1 13.77 -5.78 40.05
N ALA A 2 13.84 -6.70 39.09
CA ALA A 2 13.92 -6.35 37.68
C ALA A 2 12.58 -5.76 37.21
N LYS A 3 12.62 -4.53 36.69
CA LYS A 3 11.48 -3.84 36.10
C LYS A 3 11.00 -4.67 34.91
N ARG A 4 9.89 -5.39 35.06
CA ARG A 4 9.27 -6.19 34.00
C ARG A 4 8.95 -5.22 32.86
N VAL A 5 9.73 -5.28 31.78
CA VAL A 5 9.51 -4.45 30.60
C VAL A 5 8.11 -4.79 30.10
N LEU A 6 7.18 -3.83 30.22
CA LEU A 6 5.84 -3.93 29.65
C LEU A 6 6.01 -4.30 28.18
N ALA A 7 5.43 -5.43 27.78
CA ALA A 7 5.50 -5.89 26.41
C ALA A 7 4.97 -4.78 25.49
N LYS A 8 5.79 -4.37 24.52
CA LYS A 8 5.47 -3.31 23.56
C LYS A 8 4.67 -3.88 22.41
N ASP A 9 3.75 -3.08 21.88
CA ASP A 9 3.02 -3.40 20.66
C ASP A 9 4.00 -3.63 19.50
N GLN A 10 3.78 -4.70 18.74
CA GLN A 10 4.57 -5.03 17.56
C GLN A 10 3.80 -4.64 16.31
N ILE A 11 4.43 -3.89 15.42
CA ILE A 11 3.80 -3.43 14.18
C ILE A 11 4.38 -4.23 13.02
N VAL A 12 3.50 -4.93 12.29
CA VAL A 12 3.84 -5.64 11.05
C VAL A 12 3.21 -4.90 9.88
N LYS A 13 4.04 -4.57 8.88
CA LYS A 13 3.57 -3.97 7.63
C LYS A 13 3.56 -5.05 6.57
N LEU A 14 2.42 -5.23 5.92
CA LEU A 14 2.24 -6.24 4.89
C LEU A 14 1.50 -5.64 3.69
N ILE A 15 1.78 -6.16 2.50
CA ILE A 15 1.13 -5.77 1.25
C ILE A 15 0.45 -7.02 0.72
N VAL A 16 -0.87 -6.94 0.55
CA VAL A 16 -1.71 -8.07 0.14
C VAL A 16 -2.63 -7.62 -0.98
N GLY A 17 -2.87 -8.48 -1.97
CA GLY A 17 -3.83 -8.21 -3.03
C GLY A 17 -5.25 -8.17 -2.48
N ALA A 18 -6.04 -7.18 -2.88
CA ALA A 18 -7.46 -7.07 -2.55
C ALA A 18 -8.20 -8.38 -2.88
N GLY A 19 -9.02 -8.87 -1.94
CA GLY A 19 -9.77 -10.11 -2.09
C GLY A 19 -8.94 -11.40 -2.20
N GLN A 20 -7.61 -11.33 -2.05
CA GLN A 20 -6.68 -12.47 -2.22
C GLN A 20 -5.87 -12.76 -0.95
N ALA A 21 -6.34 -12.33 0.24
CA ALA A 21 -5.67 -12.71 1.48
C ALA A 21 -5.85 -14.20 1.76
N SER A 22 -4.73 -14.91 1.86
CA SER A 22 -4.67 -16.33 2.24
C SER A 22 -3.57 -16.55 3.28
N PRO A 23 -3.67 -17.60 4.12
CA PRO A 23 -2.63 -17.93 5.11
C PRO A 23 -1.32 -18.46 4.49
N SER A 24 -1.13 -18.31 3.18
CA SER A 24 0.10 -18.64 2.47
C SER A 24 1.21 -17.58 2.72
N PRO A 25 2.49 -17.87 2.41
CA PRO A 25 3.52 -16.83 2.31
C PRO A 25 3.01 -15.77 1.32
N PRO A 26 2.89 -14.48 1.66
CA PRO A 26 3.62 -13.71 2.68
C PRO A 26 2.91 -13.47 4.03
N VAL A 27 1.59 -13.71 4.14
CA VAL A 27 0.78 -13.34 5.33
C VAL A 27 0.94 -14.36 6.45
N GLY A 28 0.89 -15.65 6.12
CA GLY A 28 0.99 -16.76 7.08
C GLY A 28 2.25 -16.69 7.96
N PRO A 29 3.46 -16.64 7.38
CA PRO A 29 4.70 -16.55 8.16
C PRO A 29 4.84 -15.22 8.94
N ALA A 30 4.39 -14.11 8.35
CA ALA A 30 4.54 -12.78 8.95
C ALA A 30 3.70 -12.60 10.22
N LEU A 31 2.47 -13.13 10.24
CA LEU A 31 1.57 -13.05 11.40
C LEU A 31 1.67 -14.28 12.32
N GLY A 32 1.88 -15.47 11.75
CA GLY A 32 1.98 -16.73 12.48
C GLY A 32 3.19 -16.79 13.41
N SER A 33 4.34 -16.24 12.99
CA SER A 33 5.54 -16.13 13.84
C SER A 33 5.32 -15.27 15.09
N LYS A 34 4.27 -14.45 15.11
CA LYS A 34 3.89 -13.58 16.23
C LYS A 34 2.73 -14.13 17.07
N GLY A 35 2.25 -15.34 16.74
CA GLY A 35 1.16 -16.00 17.47
C GLY A 35 -0.22 -15.39 17.20
N VAL A 36 -0.38 -14.67 16.08
CA VAL A 36 -1.65 -14.09 15.64
C VAL A 36 -2.41 -15.09 14.77
N LYS A 37 -3.74 -15.13 14.89
CA LYS A 37 -4.60 -15.96 14.05
C LYS A 37 -4.69 -15.40 12.63
N SER A 38 -3.79 -15.83 11.76
CA SER A 38 -3.72 -15.37 10.36
C SER A 38 -5.01 -15.62 9.57
N MET A 39 -5.79 -16.66 9.89
CA MET A 39 -7.06 -16.95 9.20
C MET A 39 -8.12 -15.88 9.46
N ASP A 40 -8.21 -15.36 10.68
CA ASP A 40 -9.20 -14.34 11.04
C ASP A 40 -8.86 -13.02 10.31
N PHE A 41 -7.56 -12.67 10.29
CA PHE A 41 -7.07 -11.55 9.48
C PHE A 41 -7.43 -11.69 8.00
N CYS A 42 -7.21 -12.86 7.38
CA CYS A 42 -7.51 -13.06 5.96
C CYS A 42 -9.01 -12.88 5.66
N LYS A 43 -9.90 -13.36 6.54
CA LYS A 43 -11.36 -13.20 6.36
C LYS A 43 -11.78 -11.74 6.46
N GLU A 44 -11.36 -11.05 7.51
CA GLU A 44 -11.71 -9.63 7.71
C GLU A 44 -11.12 -8.76 6.61
N PHE A 45 -9.87 -9.03 6.18
CA PHE A 45 -9.24 -8.34 5.07
C PHE A 45 -10.02 -8.51 3.77
N ASN A 46 -10.42 -9.73 3.41
CA ASN A 46 -11.16 -9.99 2.18
C ASN A 46 -12.56 -9.36 2.22
N ALA A 47 -13.23 -9.36 3.38
CA ALA A 47 -14.53 -8.69 3.54
C ALA A 47 -14.42 -7.18 3.34
N LEU A 48 -13.43 -6.54 3.96
CA LEU A 48 -13.20 -5.10 3.82
C LEU A 48 -12.74 -4.71 2.42
N THR A 49 -12.01 -5.57 1.71
CA THR A 49 -11.47 -5.29 0.38
C THR A 49 -12.35 -5.77 -0.77
N ALA A 50 -13.52 -6.36 -0.49
CA ALA A 50 -14.43 -6.91 -1.50
C ALA A 50 -14.96 -5.87 -2.52
N HIS A 51 -14.96 -4.59 -2.16
CA HIS A 51 -15.38 -3.49 -3.04
C HIS A 51 -14.27 -3.01 -3.98
N ILE A 52 -13.03 -3.49 -3.81
CA ILE A 52 -11.85 -3.09 -4.59
C ILE A 52 -11.56 -4.20 -5.59
N ASN A 53 -11.12 -3.83 -6.79
CA ASN A 53 -10.75 -4.80 -7.83
C ASN A 53 -9.75 -5.82 -7.29
N THR A 54 -10.01 -7.10 -7.59
CA THR A 54 -9.19 -8.20 -7.11
C THR A 54 -7.73 -8.06 -7.54
N GLY A 55 -6.80 -8.28 -6.61
CA GLY A 55 -5.36 -8.23 -6.89
C GLY A 55 -4.71 -6.86 -6.76
N VAL A 56 -5.47 -5.79 -6.50
CA VAL A 56 -4.89 -4.47 -6.19
C VAL A 56 -4.05 -4.57 -4.91
N PRO A 57 -2.77 -4.16 -4.89
CA PRO A 57 -1.91 -4.27 -3.73
C PRO A 57 -2.29 -3.24 -2.67
N ILE A 58 -2.88 -3.73 -1.58
CA ILE A 58 -3.35 -2.95 -0.43
C ILE A 58 -2.36 -3.15 0.73
N PRO A 59 -1.72 -2.07 1.20
CA PRO A 59 -0.92 -2.12 2.41
C PRO A 59 -1.81 -2.23 3.65
N ALA A 60 -1.57 -3.22 4.50
CA ALA A 60 -2.16 -3.32 5.83
C ALA A 60 -1.09 -3.12 6.90
N ARG A 61 -1.42 -2.32 7.92
CA ARG A 61 -0.60 -2.18 9.12
C ARG A 61 -1.28 -2.97 10.23
N VAL A 62 -0.68 -4.08 10.63
CA VAL A 62 -1.16 -4.90 11.73
C VAL A 62 -0.42 -4.52 13.00
N THR A 63 -1.16 -4.13 14.03
CA THR A 63 -0.66 -3.84 15.36
C THR A 63 -1.01 -5.02 16.26
N ILE A 64 0.01 -5.68 16.79
CA ILE A 64 -0.09 -6.88 17.60
C ILE A 64 0.18 -6.46 19.04
N ARG A 65 -0.80 -6.66 19.91
CA ARG A 65 -0.71 -6.35 21.33
C ARG A 65 -0.09 -7.53 22.10
N PRO A 66 0.41 -7.30 23.32
CA PRO A 66 1.02 -8.34 24.15
C PRO A 66 0.15 -9.55 24.47
N ASP A 67 -1.17 -9.34 24.50
CA ASP A 67 -2.18 -10.38 24.73
C ASP A 67 -2.46 -11.23 23.47
N ARG A 68 -1.67 -11.03 22.39
CA ARG A 68 -1.84 -11.64 21.07
C ARG A 68 -3.14 -11.24 20.36
N SER A 69 -3.84 -10.24 20.88
CA SER A 69 -4.87 -9.56 20.09
C SER A 69 -4.21 -8.73 18.99
N PHE A 70 -4.90 -8.59 17.88
CA PHE A 70 -4.44 -7.80 16.75
C PHE A 70 -5.51 -6.79 16.35
N THR A 71 -5.06 -5.62 15.92
CA THR A 71 -5.88 -4.67 15.17
C THR A 71 -5.15 -4.38 13.87
N PHE A 72 -5.88 -4.11 12.79
CA PHE A 72 -5.25 -3.73 11.55
C PHE A 72 -5.95 -2.56 10.88
N ASP A 73 -5.15 -1.71 10.26
CA ASP A 73 -5.63 -0.60 9.45
C ASP A 73 -5.28 -0.87 8.00
N LEU A 74 -6.31 -0.90 7.15
CA LEU A 74 -6.14 -0.90 5.70
C LEU A 74 -5.78 0.49 5.22
N ARG A 75 -4.86 0.54 4.26
CA ARG A 75 -4.47 1.77 3.58
C ARG A 75 -4.97 1.75 2.15
N THR A 76 -5.09 2.93 1.56
CA THR A 76 -5.30 3.05 0.12
C THR A 76 -4.18 2.36 -0.65
N PRO A 77 -4.44 1.93 -1.89
CA PRO A 77 -3.43 1.30 -2.73
C PRO A 77 -2.17 2.16 -2.84
N THR A 78 -1.03 1.49 -3.04
CA THR A 78 0.25 2.21 -3.14
C THR A 78 0.21 3.21 -4.31
N THR A 79 0.74 4.42 -4.12
CA THR A 79 0.78 5.40 -5.21
C THR A 79 1.65 4.93 -6.37
N THR A 80 2.67 4.11 -6.11
CA THR A 80 3.43 3.40 -7.15
C THR A 80 2.49 2.61 -8.05
N TRP A 81 1.66 1.73 -7.48
CA TRP A 81 0.72 0.92 -8.27
C TRP A 81 -0.31 1.79 -9.01
N LEU A 82 -0.88 2.81 -8.35
CA LEU A 82 -1.84 3.73 -8.98
C LEU A 82 -1.24 4.51 -10.15
N LEU A 83 0.01 4.96 -10.04
CA LEU A 83 0.72 5.65 -11.11
C LEU A 83 1.02 4.72 -12.29
N MET A 84 1.41 3.47 -12.02
CA MET A 84 1.67 2.49 -13.07
C MET A 84 0.40 2.10 -13.82
N GLN A 85 -0.72 2.00 -13.11
CA GLN A 85 -2.02 1.77 -13.70
C GLN A 85 -2.48 2.96 -14.55
N ALA A 86 -2.33 4.19 -14.05
CA ALA A 86 -2.67 5.40 -14.80
C ALA A 86 -1.77 5.62 -16.03
N ALA A 87 -0.51 5.20 -15.96
CA ALA A 87 0.44 5.25 -17.07
C ALA A 87 0.28 4.09 -18.08
N ASN A 88 -0.65 3.16 -17.84
CA ASN A 88 -0.84 1.95 -18.65
C ASN A 88 0.46 1.17 -18.90
N LEU A 89 1.31 1.03 -17.88
CA LEU A 89 2.59 0.33 -18.04
C LEU A 89 2.36 -1.17 -18.22
N GLU A 90 2.89 -1.70 -19.32
CA GLU A 90 2.94 -3.14 -19.55
C GLU A 90 3.86 -3.82 -18.53
N PRO A 91 3.46 -4.98 -17.97
CA PRO A 91 4.30 -5.74 -17.06
C PRO A 91 5.53 -6.28 -17.82
N ARG A 92 6.72 -5.82 -17.46
CA ARG A 92 7.99 -6.39 -17.95
C ARG A 92 8.40 -7.56 -17.05
N GLN A 93 8.58 -8.75 -17.62
CA GLN A 93 8.98 -9.96 -16.88
C GLN A 93 8.02 -10.29 -15.71
N ASN A 94 6.72 -10.37 -16.00
CA ASN A 94 5.65 -10.69 -15.04
C ASN A 94 5.51 -9.72 -13.85
N ARG A 95 6.17 -8.55 -13.87
CA ARG A 95 6.00 -7.49 -12.87
C ARG A 95 5.97 -6.12 -13.52
N GLN A 96 5.05 -5.27 -13.09
CA GLN A 96 5.11 -3.84 -13.42
C GLN A 96 6.35 -3.26 -12.74
N ARG A 97 7.25 -2.65 -13.53
CA ARG A 97 8.52 -2.07 -13.05
C ARG A 97 8.63 -0.62 -13.53
N GLY A 98 9.13 0.26 -12.67
CA GLY A 98 9.48 1.64 -13.06
C GLY A 98 10.74 1.70 -13.91
N ALA A 99 11.17 2.92 -14.28
CA ALA A 99 12.40 3.13 -15.03
C ALA A 99 13.62 2.58 -14.27
N GLY A 100 14.53 1.92 -14.99
CA GLY A 100 15.79 1.45 -14.42
C GLY A 100 16.74 2.60 -14.08
N ARG A 101 16.67 3.69 -14.87
CA ARG A 101 17.41 4.94 -14.66
C ARG A 101 16.45 6.14 -14.78
N PRO A 102 15.73 6.49 -13.70
CA PRO A 102 14.85 7.64 -13.67
C PRO A 102 15.60 8.93 -14.06
N GLY A 103 15.05 9.71 -14.98
CA GLY A 103 15.65 10.95 -15.49
C GLY A 103 16.43 10.81 -16.81
N HIS A 104 16.85 9.60 -17.17
CA HIS A 104 17.36 9.28 -18.51
C HIS A 104 16.37 8.47 -19.34
N GLU A 105 15.61 7.59 -18.67
CA GLU A 105 14.58 6.77 -19.28
C GLU A 105 13.22 7.15 -18.71
N SER A 106 12.26 7.31 -19.62
CA SER A 106 10.85 7.46 -19.28
C SER A 106 10.12 6.17 -19.64
N VAL A 107 9.37 5.62 -18.69
CA VAL A 107 8.62 4.36 -18.88
C VAL A 107 7.16 4.60 -19.23
N GLY A 108 6.63 5.80 -19.01
CA GLY A 108 5.25 6.14 -19.35
C GLY A 108 4.92 7.59 -19.02
N GLN A 109 3.70 8.00 -19.38
CA GLN A 109 3.21 9.35 -19.18
C GLN A 109 1.89 9.34 -18.41
N VAL A 110 1.72 10.32 -17.51
CA VAL A 110 0.50 10.50 -16.73
C VAL A 110 0.08 11.96 -16.81
N SER A 111 -1.20 12.24 -17.06
CA SER A 111 -1.66 13.64 -17.07
C SER A 111 -1.88 14.20 -15.67
N VAL A 112 -1.84 15.52 -15.52
CA VAL A 112 -2.15 16.20 -14.24
C VAL A 112 -3.54 15.83 -13.71
N LYS A 113 -4.50 15.54 -14.59
CA LYS A 113 -5.84 15.06 -14.20
C LYS A 113 -5.79 13.73 -13.45
N HIS A 114 -5.03 12.76 -13.95
CA HIS A 114 -4.84 11.48 -13.27
C HIS A 114 -4.13 11.64 -11.93
N VAL A 115 -3.13 12.54 -11.84
CA VAL A 115 -2.46 12.86 -10.56
C VAL A 115 -3.46 13.38 -9.54
N TYR A 116 -4.37 14.26 -9.96
CA TYR A 116 -5.40 14.81 -9.10
C TYR A 116 -6.39 13.75 -8.61
N GLU A 117 -6.81 12.83 -9.47
CA GLU A 117 -7.67 11.71 -9.09
C GLU A 117 -6.99 10.78 -8.09
N ILE A 118 -5.72 10.42 -8.32
CA ILE A 118 -4.92 9.64 -7.38
C ILE A 118 -4.79 10.36 -6.04
N ALA A 119 -4.58 11.68 -6.06
CA ALA A 119 -4.52 12.48 -4.84
C ALA A 119 -5.85 12.45 -4.08
N ARG A 120 -6.99 12.58 -4.77
CA ARG A 120 -8.33 12.48 -4.15
C ARG A 120 -8.57 11.13 -3.50
N ILE A 121 -8.21 10.04 -4.18
CA ILE A 121 -8.33 8.68 -3.62
C ILE A 121 -7.52 8.58 -2.33
N LYS A 122 -6.25 9.03 -2.34
CA LYS A 122 -5.38 8.94 -1.15
C LYS A 122 -5.77 9.91 -0.04
N HIS A 123 -6.42 11.02 -0.37
CA HIS A 123 -6.89 11.99 0.62
C HIS A 123 -8.08 11.48 1.44
N THR A 124 -8.75 10.40 1.01
CA THR A 124 -9.77 9.71 1.83
C THR A 124 -9.18 9.05 3.09
N GLU A 125 -7.86 8.85 3.14
CA GLU A 125 -7.20 8.34 4.33
C GLU A 125 -7.24 9.38 5.45
N THR A 126 -7.81 9.00 6.58
CA THR A 126 -7.85 9.82 7.81
C THR A 126 -6.47 10.33 8.23
N ARG A 127 -5.40 9.57 7.98
CA ARG A 127 -3.99 9.97 8.21
C ARG A 127 -3.51 11.13 7.34
N LEU A 128 -4.03 11.25 6.12
CA LEU A 128 -3.61 12.25 5.13
C LEU A 128 -4.56 13.45 5.08
N SER A 129 -5.62 13.46 5.88
CA SER A 129 -6.61 14.53 5.98
C SER A 129 -6.01 15.90 6.31
N GLY A 130 -4.91 15.94 7.07
CA GLY A 130 -4.22 17.19 7.42
C GLY A 130 -3.37 17.80 6.30
N GLN A 131 -3.21 17.13 5.15
CA GLN A 131 -2.46 17.66 4.01
C GLN A 131 -3.39 18.29 3.00
N SER A 132 -3.03 19.47 2.49
CA SER A 132 -3.77 20.07 1.38
C SER A 132 -3.68 19.18 0.13
N LEU A 133 -4.77 19.14 -0.64
CA LEU A 133 -4.83 18.36 -1.88
C LEU A 133 -3.72 18.76 -2.85
N GLN A 134 -3.38 20.04 -2.91
CA GLN A 134 -2.27 20.55 -3.72
C GLN A 134 -0.91 20.00 -3.26
N GLY A 135 -0.67 19.93 -1.94
CA GLY A 135 0.54 19.34 -1.37
C GLY A 135 0.66 17.86 -1.74
N LEU A 136 -0.46 17.13 -1.64
CA LEU A 136 -0.52 15.72 -1.99
C LEU A 136 -0.25 15.49 -3.49
N CYS A 137 -0.82 16.32 -4.38
CA CYS A 137 -0.51 16.28 -5.81
C CYS A 137 0.99 16.49 -6.06
N LYS A 138 1.64 17.48 -5.41
CA LYS A 138 3.08 17.71 -5.54
C LYS A 138 3.90 16.49 -5.11
N SER A 139 3.53 15.85 -4.00
CA SER A 139 4.19 14.61 -3.56
C SER A 139 4.04 13.47 -4.55
N ILE A 140 2.85 13.32 -5.16
CA ILE A 140 2.60 12.28 -6.17
C ILE A 140 3.38 12.57 -7.46
N MET A 141 3.45 13.82 -7.91
CA MET A 141 4.27 14.21 -9.08
C MET A 141 5.76 13.94 -8.84
N ALA A 142 6.26 14.24 -7.64
CA ALA A 142 7.64 13.94 -7.28
C ALA A 142 7.91 12.42 -7.31
N GLN A 143 6.96 11.62 -6.83
CA GLN A 143 7.06 10.16 -6.88
C GLN A 143 7.02 9.63 -8.33
N ALA A 144 6.17 10.18 -9.19
CA ALA A 144 6.13 9.84 -10.61
C ALA A 144 7.48 10.10 -11.29
N LYS A 145 8.09 11.25 -11.02
CA LYS A 145 9.43 11.60 -11.51
C LYS A 145 10.50 10.62 -11.03
N SER A 146 10.47 10.21 -9.75
CA SER A 146 11.39 9.20 -9.21
C SER A 146 11.19 7.81 -9.82
N MET A 147 10.02 7.53 -10.41
CA MET A 147 9.74 6.28 -11.13
C MET A 147 10.08 6.36 -12.63
N GLY A 148 10.46 7.53 -13.14
CA GLY A 148 10.62 7.78 -14.57
C GLY A 148 9.29 7.80 -15.32
N ILE A 149 8.22 8.30 -14.68
CA ILE A 149 6.95 8.58 -15.33
C ILE A 149 6.86 10.09 -15.54
N ASP A 150 6.69 10.51 -16.79
CA ASP A 150 6.57 11.92 -17.12
C ASP A 150 5.15 12.42 -16.84
N VAL A 151 5.07 13.60 -16.22
CA VAL A 151 3.79 14.25 -15.93
C VAL A 151 3.51 15.28 -17.03
N VAL A 152 2.45 15.05 -17.80
CA VAL A 152 2.03 15.92 -18.91
C VAL A 152 0.84 16.77 -18.48
N ALA A 153 0.80 18.03 -18.92
CA ALA A 153 -0.31 18.94 -18.64
C ALA A 153 -1.58 18.55 -19.40
#